data_AF-A0A836VJN8-F1
#
_entry.id   AF-A0A836VJN8-F1
#
_cell.length_a   1.000
_cell.length_b   1.000
_cell.length_c   1.000
_cell.angle_alpha   90.00
_cell.angle_beta   90.00
_cell.angle_gamma   90.00
#
_symmetry.space_group_name_H-M   'P 1'
#
loop_
_entity.id
_entity.type
_entity.pdbx_description
1 polymer ?
#
loop_
_entity_poly.entity_id
_entity_poly.type
_entity_poly.pdbx_seq_one_letter_code
_entity_poly.pdbx_strand_id
1 'polypeptide(L)' 'MVNRVITALLIGLLRVYKVTFSPLFTGTCRFTPSCSTYAAEAVSCHGP' A
#
# COMPACT_ATOMS: atom_id res chain seq x y z
N MET A 1 5.72 -18.80 7.89
CA MET A 1 6.61 -18.44 6.77
C MET A 1 5.83 -17.83 5.59
N VAL A 2 4.72 -18.45 5.16
CA VAL A 2 3.84 -17.97 4.06
C VAL A 2 3.27 -16.56 4.30
N ASN A 3 2.81 -16.25 5.52
CA ASN A 3 2.20 -14.94 5.83
C ASN A 3 3.11 -13.75 5.53
N ARG A 4 4.41 -13.86 5.83
CA ARG A 4 5.37 -12.77 5.61
C ARG A 4 5.65 -12.52 4.13
N VAL A 5 5.66 -13.57 3.31
CA VAL A 5 5.87 -13.45 1.87
C VAL A 5 4.67 -12.76 1.22
N ILE A 6 3.46 -13.15 1.62
CA ILE A 6 2.21 -12.55 1.12
C ILE A 6 2.14 -11.06 1.52
N THR A 7 2.39 -10.73 2.79
CA THR A 7 2.49 -9.33 3.27
C THR A 7 3.49 -8.51 2.45
N ALA A 8 4.70 -9.04 2.22
CA ALA A 8 5.71 -8.34 1.43
C ALA A 8 5.29 -8.14 -0.04
N LEU A 9 4.59 -9.12 -0.62
CA LEU A 9 4.05 -9.05 -1.98
C LEU A 9 2.96 -7.98 -2.09
N LEU A 10 2.01 -7.93 -1.15
CA LEU A 10 0.95 -6.92 -1.07
C LEU A 10 1.53 -5.51 -0.90
N ILE A 11 2.48 -5.32 0.02
CA ILE A 11 3.14 -4.04 0.23
C ILE A 11 3.94 -3.61 -1.01
N GLY A 12 4.63 -4.55 -1.66
CA GLY A 12 5.33 -4.32 -2.93
C GLY A 12 4.38 -3.85 -4.02
N LEU A 13 3.23 -4.52 -4.18
CA LEU A 13 2.22 -4.16 -5.17
C LEU A 13 1.62 -2.77 -4.90
N LEU A 14 1.32 -2.45 -3.63
CA LEU A 14 0.85 -1.13 -3.23
C LEU A 14 1.88 -0.03 -3.48
N ARG A 15 3.18 -0.32 -3.30
CA ARG A 15 4.27 0.61 -3.62
C ARG A 15 4.41 0.83 -5.12
N VAL A 16 4.38 -0.24 -5.92
CA VAL A 16 4.42 -0.12 -7.39
C VAL A 16 3.23 0.69 -7.86
N TYR A 17 2.02 0.37 -7.38
CA TYR A 17 0.81 1.14 -7.68
C TYR A 17 0.95 2.61 -7.28
N LYS A 18 1.50 2.90 -6.09
CA LYS A 18 1.77 4.28 -5.65
C LYS A 18 2.77 4.96 -6.60
N VAL A 19 3.87 4.34 -6.99
CA VAL A 19 4.87 5.01 -7.84
C VAL A 19 4.37 5.20 -9.28
N THR A 20 3.60 4.26 -9.82
CA THR A 20 3.10 4.33 -11.21
C THR A 20 1.81 5.14 -11.35
N PHE A 21 0.88 5.02 -10.39
CA PHE A 21 -0.41 5.72 -10.44
C PHE A 21 -0.45 7.00 -9.59
N SER A 22 0.34 7.16 -8.52
CA SER A 22 0.34 8.43 -7.75
C SER A 22 0.71 9.68 -8.57
N PRO A 23 1.61 9.65 -9.58
CA PRO A 23 1.85 10.83 -10.41
C PRO A 23 0.68 11.14 -11.37
N LEU A 24 -0.21 10.17 -11.62
CA LEU A 24 -1.44 10.36 -12.39
C LEU A 24 -2.59 10.90 -11.51
N PHE A 25 -2.54 10.65 -10.20
CA PHE A 25 -3.55 11.05 -9.21
C PHE A 25 -3.01 12.08 -8.20
N THR A 26 -2.31 13.11 -8.69
CA THR A 26 -1.78 14.21 -7.87
C THR A 26 -2.94 14.98 -7.23
N GLY A 27 -3.18 14.76 -5.94
CA GLY A 27 -4.23 15.47 -5.16
C GLY A 27 -5.56 14.71 -4.96
N THR A 28 -5.67 13.45 -5.37
CA THR A 28 -6.93 12.67 -5.18
C THR A 28 -7.06 12.09 -3.77
N CYS A 29 -5.97 11.96 -3.02
CA CYS A 29 -6.01 11.48 -1.63
C CYS A 29 -6.55 12.57 -0.71
N ARG A 30 -7.87 12.54 -0.51
CA ARG A 30 -8.60 13.41 0.43
C ARG A 30 -8.24 13.14 1.90
N PHE A 31 -7.65 11.98 2.20
CA PHE A 31 -7.23 11.58 3.54
C PHE A 31 -5.71 11.38 3.58
N THR A 32 -5.08 11.91 4.63
CA THR A 32 -3.66 11.72 4.96
C THR A 32 -3.56 10.87 6.23
N PRO A 33 -2.82 9.74 6.21
CA PRO A 33 -2.05 9.19 5.09
C PRO A 33 -2.94 8.62 3.97
N SER A 34 -2.39 8.48 2.75
CA SER A 34 -3.15 7.95 1.60
C SER A 34 -3.72 6.56 1.87
N CYS A 35 -4.84 6.21 1.24
CA CYS A 35 -5.47 4.88 1.35
C CYS A 35 -4.47 3.73 1.06
N SER A 36 -3.59 3.91 0.08
CA SER A 36 -2.49 2.96 -0.23
C SER A 36 -1.45 2.83 0.89
N THR A 37 -1.21 3.90 1.64
CA THR A 37 -0.28 3.89 2.79
C THR A 37 -0.96 3.23 3.99
N TYR A 38 -2.24 3.54 4.25
CA TYR A 38 -3.02 2.88 5.29
C TYR A 38 -3.17 1.38 5.03
N ALA A 39 -3.42 0.98 3.78
CA ALA A 39 -3.48 -0.43 3.41
C ALA A 39 -2.15 -1.16 3.69
N ALA A 40 -1.01 -0.51 3.41
CA ALA A 40 0.30 -1.09 3.71
C ALA A 40 0.56 -1.21 5.22
N GLU A 41 0.13 -0.23 6.03
CA GLU A 41 0.18 -0.29 7.49
C GLU A 41 -0.75 -1.39 8.04
N ALA A 42 -1.98 -1.48 7.55
CA ALA A 42 -2.94 -2.50 7.97
C ALA A 42 -2.40 -3.91 7.69
N VAL A 43 -1.86 -4.14 6.49
CA VAL A 43 -1.25 -5.43 6.12
C VAL A 43 0.00 -5.73 6.97
N SER A 44 0.76 -4.70 7.36
CA SER A 44 1.93 -4.85 8.23
C SER A 44 1.56 -5.16 9.68
N CYS A 45 0.51 -4.53 10.21
CA CYS A 45 0.09 -4.65 11.60
C CYS A 45 -0.83 -5.85 11.86
N HIS A 46 -1.66 -6.23 10.89
CA HIS A 46 -2.69 -7.27 11.05
C HIS A 46 -2.42 -8.54 10.23
N GLY A 47 -1.50 -8.49 9.26
CA GLY A 47 -1.28 -9.58 8.31
C GLY A 47 -2.16 -9.45 7.05
N PRO A 48 -2.02 -10.39 6.11
CA PRO A 48 -2.83 -10.45 4.90
C PRO A 48 -4.27 -10.91 5.16
#